data_AF-A0A849HH85-F1
#
_entry.id   AF-A0A849HH85-F1
#
_cell.length_a   1.000
_cell.length_b   1.000
_cell.length_c   1.000
_cell.angle_alpha   90.00
_cell.angle_beta   90.00
_cell.angle_gamma   90.00
#
_symmetry.space_group_name_H-M   'P 1'
#
loop_
_entity.id
_entity.type
_entity.pdbx_description
1 polymer ?
#
loop_
_entity_poly.entity_id
_entity_poly.type
_entity_poly.pdbx_seq_one_letter_code
_entity_poly.pdbx_strand_id
1 'polypeptide(L)'
;MNIDEEWAEISDFDAWDTEQAMVQHVLEIKHGAIFSFRAECRQDVSEFERRCHIAGLQPLLTIHKVENYPDVHIEMRTVASIEKLKTIMRRVIDSHVMIETLRECPLAENSLEREYECDNDGAARRA
;
A
#
# COMPACT_ATOMS: atom_id res chain seq x y z
N MET A 1 -42.55 39.72 -2.31
CA MET A 1 -42.33 38.42 -2.96
C MET A 1 -41.99 38.67 -4.40
N ASN A 2 -40.72 38.54 -4.76
CA ASN A 2 -40.25 37.54 -5.71
C ASN A 2 -38.74 37.48 -5.57
N ILE A 3 -38.29 36.28 -5.18
CA ILE A 3 -36.93 35.76 -5.28
C ILE A 3 -36.75 35.40 -6.78
N ASP A 4 -35.56 34.96 -7.18
CA ASP A 4 -35.22 34.35 -8.48
C ASP A 4 -34.61 35.37 -9.47
N GLU A 5 -33.35 35.32 -9.90
CA GLU A 5 -32.33 34.26 -9.93
C GLU A 5 -30.96 34.93 -10.02
N GLU A 6 -30.15 34.80 -8.96
CA GLU A 6 -28.71 35.05 -9.03
C GLU A 6 -28.06 33.67 -9.20
N TRP A 7 -28.05 33.18 -10.45
CA TRP A 7 -27.27 32.01 -10.81
C TRP A 7 -25.79 32.38 -10.71
N ALA A 8 -25.19 32.07 -9.56
CA ALA A 8 -23.75 32.03 -9.42
C ALA A 8 -23.20 31.03 -10.46
N GLU A 9 -22.53 31.55 -11.48
CA GLU A 9 -21.64 30.79 -12.35
C GLU A 9 -20.52 30.18 -11.48
N ILE A 10 -20.77 29.00 -10.92
CA ILE A 10 -19.71 28.13 -10.45
C ILE A 10 -19.09 27.57 -11.74
N SER A 11 -17.94 28.11 -12.13
CA SER A 11 -17.29 27.74 -13.39
C SER A 11 -16.93 26.26 -13.41
N ASP A 12 -17.41 25.55 -14.43
CA ASP A 12 -17.04 24.16 -14.79
C ASP A 12 -15.53 23.96 -15.06
N PHE A 13 -14.73 25.03 -14.99
CA PHE A 13 -13.30 25.05 -15.29
C PHE A 13 -12.43 24.32 -14.25
N ASP A 14 -12.86 24.24 -12.99
CA ASP A 14 -12.08 23.62 -11.89
C ASP A 14 -12.23 22.08 -11.82
N ALA A 15 -13.29 21.51 -12.40
CA ALA A 15 -13.56 20.08 -12.33
C ALA A 15 -12.70 19.25 -13.31
N TRP A 16 -12.39 19.82 -14.49
CA TRP A 16 -11.65 19.12 -15.56
C TRP A 16 -10.17 18.89 -15.21
N ASP A 17 -9.56 19.85 -14.49
CA ASP A 17 -8.15 19.78 -14.09
C ASP A 17 -7.92 18.68 -13.04
N THR A 18 -8.91 18.46 -12.17
CA THR A 18 -8.90 17.38 -11.17
C THR A 18 -8.99 16.01 -11.83
N GLU A 19 -9.83 15.86 -12.86
CA GLU A 19 -10.00 14.59 -13.56
C GLU A 19 -8.73 14.17 -14.32
N GLN A 20 -8.07 15.11 -15.01
CA GLN A 20 -6.81 14.83 -15.72
C GLN A 20 -5.66 14.51 -14.76
N ALA A 21 -5.56 15.22 -13.63
CA ALA A 21 -4.58 14.93 -12.60
C ALA A 21 -4.77 13.51 -12.00
N MET A 22 -6.02 13.11 -11.75
CA MET A 22 -6.34 11.75 -11.29
C MET A 22 -5.99 10.69 -12.35
N VAL A 23 -6.29 10.93 -13.63
CA VAL A 23 -5.95 10.01 -14.72
C VAL A 23 -4.43 9.85 -14.84
N GLN A 24 -3.67 10.94 -14.81
CA GLN A 24 -2.22 10.91 -14.88
C GLN A 24 -1.63 10.14 -13.69
N HIS A 25 -2.13 10.40 -12.47
CA HIS A 25 -1.69 9.69 -11.27
C HIS A 25 -1.97 8.18 -11.35
N VAL A 26 -3.17 7.78 -11.80
CA VAL A 26 -3.52 6.36 -11.98
C VAL A 26 -2.66 5.71 -13.06
N LEU A 27 -2.33 6.42 -14.14
CA LEU A 27 -1.44 5.90 -15.19
C LEU A 27 -0.02 5.70 -14.67
N GLU A 28 0.52 6.62 -13.88
CA GLU A 28 1.83 6.46 -13.25
C GLU A 28 1.86 5.25 -12.32
N ILE A 29 0.81 5.07 -11.50
CA ILE A 29 0.71 3.89 -10.65
C ILE A 29 0.59 2.62 -11.48
N LYS A 30 -0.16 2.62 -12.60
CA LYS A 30 -0.26 1.48 -13.53
C LYS A 30 1.09 1.08 -14.16
N HIS A 31 2.08 1.96 -14.18
CA HIS A 31 3.44 1.64 -14.62
C HIS A 31 4.42 1.45 -13.45
N GLY A 32 3.97 1.64 -12.21
CA GLY A 32 4.73 1.37 -11.00
C GLY A 32 5.05 -0.12 -10.81
N ALA A 33 6.00 -0.39 -9.92
CA ALA A 33 6.40 -1.74 -9.55
C ALA A 33 5.26 -2.48 -8.82
N ILE A 34 5.23 -3.80 -8.99
CA ILE A 34 4.29 -4.68 -8.31
C ILE A 34 4.99 -5.26 -7.09
N PHE A 35 4.32 -5.16 -5.96
CA PHE A 35 4.74 -5.74 -4.70
C PHE A 35 3.66 -6.69 -4.20
N SER A 36 4.08 -7.68 -3.41
CA SER A 36 3.15 -8.56 -2.72
C SER A 36 3.65 -8.87 -1.31
N PHE A 37 2.70 -9.09 -0.41
CA PHE A 37 2.97 -9.41 1.00
C PHE A 37 1.76 -10.07 1.66
N ARG A 38 1.98 -10.67 2.84
CA ARG A 38 0.93 -11.21 3.72
C ARG A 38 0.69 -10.24 4.88
N ALA A 39 -0.58 -10.05 5.23
CA ALA A 39 -0.98 -9.37 6.47
C ALA A 39 -1.81 -10.34 7.33
N GLU A 40 -1.70 -10.23 8.65
CA GLU A 40 -2.41 -11.12 9.59
C GLU A 40 -3.91 -10.86 9.59
N CYS A 41 -4.32 -9.62 9.30
CA CYS A 41 -5.72 -9.31 9.12
C CYS A 41 -5.96 -8.11 8.19
N ARG A 42 -7.23 -7.90 7.81
CA ARG A 42 -7.63 -6.73 7.02
C ARG A 42 -7.40 -5.39 7.74
N GLN A 43 -7.37 -5.38 9.08
CA GLN A 43 -7.19 -4.15 9.84
C GLN A 43 -5.77 -3.59 9.63
N ASP A 44 -4.75 -4.46 9.57
CA ASP A 44 -3.37 -4.07 9.28
C ASP A 44 -3.25 -3.44 7.89
N VAL A 45 -3.97 -3.98 6.92
CA VAL A 45 -4.02 -3.45 5.54
C VAL A 45 -4.66 -2.07 5.52
N SER A 46 -5.78 -1.88 6.23
CA SER A 46 -6.45 -0.57 6.32
C SER A 46 -5.58 0.47 7.03
N GLU A 47 -4.86 0.08 8.08
CA GLU A 47 -3.92 0.97 8.77
C GLU A 47 -2.72 1.29 7.86
N PHE A 48 -2.19 0.31 7.12
CA PHE A 48 -1.14 0.53 6.12
C PHE A 48 -1.57 1.52 5.04
N GLU A 49 -2.75 1.33 4.44
CA GLU A 49 -3.32 2.23 3.43
C GLU A 49 -3.47 3.66 3.97
N ARG A 50 -3.98 3.80 5.20
CA ARG A 50 -4.06 5.10 5.88
C ARG A 50 -2.69 5.75 6.05
N ARG A 51 -1.66 4.97 6.40
CA ARG A 51 -0.27 5.46 6.54
C ARG A 51 0.34 5.83 5.20
N CYS A 52 0.01 5.12 4.12
CA CYS A 52 0.35 5.50 2.75
C CYS A 52 -0.24 6.87 2.41
N HIS A 53 -1.53 7.09 2.64
CA HIS A 53 -2.18 8.37 2.37
C HIS A 53 -1.55 9.53 3.16
N ILE A 54 -1.25 9.33 4.45
CA ILE A 54 -0.54 10.34 5.27
C ILE A 54 0.87 10.63 4.72
N ALA A 55 1.51 9.64 4.11
CA ALA A 55 2.81 9.79 3.47
C ALA A 55 2.73 10.35 2.03
N GLY A 56 1.54 10.71 1.54
CA GLY A 56 1.31 11.20 0.18
C GLY A 56 1.39 10.12 -0.90
N LEU A 57 1.21 8.85 -0.53
CA LEU A 57 1.18 7.72 -1.46
C LEU A 57 -0.25 7.23 -1.67
N GLN A 58 -0.60 6.90 -2.91
CA GLN A 58 -1.85 6.23 -3.25
C GLN A 58 -1.56 4.92 -4.00
N PRO A 59 -1.12 3.86 -3.30
CA PRO A 59 -0.91 2.57 -3.95
C PRO A 59 -2.25 1.98 -4.44
N LEU A 60 -2.23 1.24 -5.54
CA LEU A 60 -3.36 0.40 -5.95
C LEU A 60 -3.24 -0.96 -5.26
N LEU A 61 -4.14 -1.27 -4.33
CA LEU A 61 -4.15 -2.56 -3.61
C LEU A 61 -5.24 -3.50 -4.13
N THR A 62 -4.87 -4.76 -4.31
CA THR A 62 -5.78 -5.89 -4.52
C THR A 62 -5.65 -6.84 -3.33
N ILE A 63 -6.77 -7.11 -2.66
CA ILE A 63 -6.82 -7.93 -1.45
C ILE A 63 -7.39 -9.30 -1.78
N HIS A 64 -6.59 -10.35 -1.56
CA HIS A 64 -6.97 -11.74 -1.70
C HIS A 64 -7.20 -12.36 -0.32
N LYS A 65 -8.43 -12.80 -0.06
CA LYS A 65 -8.78 -13.46 1.21
C LYS A 65 -8.25 -14.89 1.21
N VAL A 66 -7.73 -15.33 2.36
CA VAL A 66 -7.40 -16.73 2.59
C VAL A 66 -8.61 -17.41 3.24
N GLU A 67 -9.09 -18.52 2.68
CA GLU A 67 -10.20 -19.25 3.28
C GLU A 67 -9.82 -19.82 4.64
N ASN A 68 -10.70 -19.68 5.62
CA ASN A 68 -10.56 -20.20 6.99
C ASN A 68 -9.49 -19.52 7.87
N TYR A 69 -8.83 -18.46 7.39
CA TYR A 69 -7.84 -17.71 8.16
C TYR A 69 -8.18 -16.20 8.17
N PRO A 70 -7.82 -15.48 9.24
CA PRO A 70 -7.95 -14.01 9.27
C PRO A 70 -6.97 -13.32 8.31
N ASP A 71 -5.88 -14.02 7.97
CA ASP A 71 -4.83 -13.56 7.07
C ASP A 71 -5.34 -13.18 5.69
N VAL A 72 -4.67 -12.19 5.10
CA VAL A 72 -4.93 -11.73 3.75
C VAL A 72 -3.63 -11.59 2.97
N HIS A 73 -3.71 -11.93 1.70
CA HIS A 73 -2.62 -11.73 0.75
C HIS A 73 -2.89 -10.48 -0.05
N ILE A 74 -1.85 -9.69 -0.25
CA ILE A 74 -1.95 -8.38 -0.88
C ILE A 74 -1.08 -8.37 -2.11
N GLU A 75 -1.65 -7.93 -3.22
CA GLU A 75 -0.90 -7.45 -4.38
C GLU A 75 -1.08 -5.94 -4.46
N MET A 76 0.02 -5.22 -4.62
CA MET A 76 0.06 -3.78 -4.58
C MET A 76 0.85 -3.26 -5.77
N ARG A 77 0.35 -2.22 -6.42
CA ARG A 77 1.11 -1.47 -7.42
C ARG A 77 1.39 -0.06 -6.94
N THR A 78 2.64 0.38 -7.05
CA THR A 78 3.07 1.70 -6.57
C THR A 78 4.37 2.14 -7.22
N VAL A 79 4.60 3.46 -7.25
CA VAL A 79 5.89 4.07 -7.66
C VAL A 79 6.88 4.20 -6.49
N ALA A 80 6.45 3.86 -5.27
CA ALA A 80 7.31 3.90 -4.09
C ALA A 80 8.33 2.76 -4.10
N SER A 81 9.53 3.03 -3.57
CA SER A 81 10.56 2.00 -3.37
C SER A 81 10.22 1.06 -2.22
N ILE A 82 10.75 -0.17 -2.26
CA ILE A 82 10.57 -1.15 -1.20
C ILE A 82 10.96 -0.63 0.19
N GLU A 83 12.05 0.16 0.29
CA GLU A 83 12.50 0.74 1.56
C GLU A 83 11.52 1.78 2.12
N LYS A 84 10.87 2.55 1.25
CA LYS A 84 9.82 3.48 1.64
C LYS A 84 8.61 2.72 2.17
N LEU A 85 8.22 1.64 1.50
CA LEU A 85 7.12 0.77 1.91
C LEU A 85 7.42 0.11 3.28
N LYS A 86 8.61 -0.46 3.46
CA LYS A 86 9.05 -1.01 4.76
C LYS A 86 9.01 0.04 5.86
N THR A 87 9.45 1.26 5.59
CA THR A 87 9.39 2.38 6.55
C THR A 87 7.96 2.74 6.95
N ILE A 88 7.02 2.68 6.02
CA ILE A 88 5.59 2.91 6.30
C ILE A 88 5.01 1.74 7.08
N MET A 89 5.28 0.49 6.67
CA MET A 89 4.81 -0.71 7.34
C MET A 89 5.25 -0.75 8.80
N ARG A 90 6.50 -0.38 9.12
CA ARG A 90 6.99 -0.28 10.52
C ARG A 90 6.17 0.63 11.44
N ARG A 91 5.30 1.49 10.91
CA ARG A 91 4.39 2.35 11.69
C ARG A 91 3.02 1.72 11.95
N VAL A 92 2.72 0.60 11.29
CA VAL A 92 1.56 -0.23 11.53
C VAL A 92 1.90 -1.16 12.70
N ILE A 93 1.00 -1.24 13.67
CA ILE A 93 1.15 -2.11 14.84
C ILE A 93 1.17 -3.55 14.33
N ASP A 94 2.09 -4.36 14.88
CA ASP A 94 2.24 -5.77 14.53
C ASP A 94 2.53 -6.08 13.05
N SER A 95 3.15 -5.13 12.35
CA SER A 95 3.49 -5.24 10.92
C SER A 95 4.60 -6.21 10.55
N HIS A 96 5.08 -7.03 11.48
CA HIS A 96 6.23 -7.90 11.29
C HIS A 96 6.02 -8.85 10.10
N VAL A 97 4.84 -9.47 9.99
CA VAL A 97 4.48 -10.34 8.86
C VAL A 97 4.51 -9.61 7.52
N MET A 98 4.01 -8.37 7.49
CA MET A 98 3.99 -7.57 6.27
C MET A 98 5.41 -7.29 5.79
N ILE A 99 6.30 -6.91 6.71
CA ILE A 99 7.69 -6.56 6.40
C ILE A 99 8.49 -7.79 5.96
N GLU A 100 8.34 -8.90 6.68
CA GLU A 100 9.07 -10.16 6.46
C GLU A 100 8.67 -10.88 5.17
N THR A 101 7.50 -10.57 4.63
CA THR A 101 6.96 -11.20 3.41
C THR A 101 6.86 -10.25 2.21
N LEU A 102 7.22 -8.98 2.39
CA LEU A 102 7.19 -7.97 1.32
C LEU A 102 8.25 -8.24 0.26
N ARG A 103 7.80 -8.49 -0.98
CA ARG A 103 8.67 -8.65 -2.15
C ARG A 103 8.18 -7.83 -3.33
N GLU A 104 9.13 -7.41 -4.17
CA GLU A 104 8.87 -6.75 -5.45
C GLU A 104 8.58 -7.78 -6.54
N CYS A 105 7.44 -8.47 -6.42
CA CYS A 105 6.94 -9.40 -7.43
C CYS A 105 5.41 -9.54 -7.34
N PRO A 106 4.75 -10.01 -8.42
CA PRO A 106 3.34 -10.38 -8.38
C PRO A 106 3.04 -11.41 -7.30
N LEU A 107 1.81 -11.41 -6.79
CA LEU A 107 1.41 -12.33 -5.71
C LEU A 107 1.57 -13.80 -6.10
N ALA A 108 1.35 -14.13 -7.38
CA ALA A 108 1.52 -15.49 -7.90
C ALA A 108 2.98 -16.01 -7.85
N GLU A 109 3.95 -15.11 -7.74
CA GLU A 109 5.38 -15.42 -7.72
C GLU A 109 6.00 -15.31 -6.31
N ASN A 110 5.25 -14.81 -5.33
CA ASN A 110 5.71 -14.67 -3.95
C ASN A 110 5.32 -15.89 -3.11
N SER A 111 6.30 -16.55 -2.50
CA SER A 111 6.06 -17.67 -1.58
C SER A 111 5.41 -17.25 -0.27
N LEU A 112 5.48 -15.96 0.09
CA LEU A 112 4.99 -15.38 1.35
C LEU A 112 5.59 -16.04 2.61
N GLU A 113 6.72 -16.70 2.43
CA GLU A 113 7.52 -17.22 3.51
C GLU A 113 8.25 -16.06 4.19
N ARG A 114 8.33 -16.12 5.52
CA ARG A 114 9.04 -15.12 6.31
C ARG A 114 10.53 -15.29 6.10
N GLU A 115 11.21 -14.20 5.77
CA GLU A 115 12.67 -14.17 5.78
C GLU A 115 13.16 -14.04 7.22
N TYR A 116 13.46 -15.19 7.83
CA TYR A 116 14.19 -15.22 9.08
C TYR A 116 15.64 -14.83 8.77
N GLU A 117 16.03 -13.61 9.11
CA GLU A 117 17.44 -13.34 9.35
C GLU A 117 17.84 -14.22 10.53
N CYS A 118 18.48 -15.36 10.23
CA CYS A 118 19.20 -16.08 11.26
C CYS A 118 20.29 -15.13 11.71
N ASP A 119 20.07 -14.45 12.83
CA ASP A 119 21.13 -13.83 13.61
C ASP A 119 22.17 -14.94 13.82
N ASN A 120 23.19 -14.94 12.95
CA ASN A 120 24.41 -15.67 13.16
C ASN A 120 25.11 -14.94 14.30
N ASP A 121 24.55 -15.07 15.50
CA ASP A 121 25.17 -14.76 16.76
C ASP A 121 26.27 -15.81 16.89
N GLY A 122 27.39 -15.50 16.23
CA GLY A 122 28.63 -16.24 16.28
C GLY A 122 29.07 -16.30 17.72
N ALA A 123 28.57 -17.30 18.44
CA ALA A 123 29.07 -17.77 19.69
C ALA A 123 30.50 -18.28 19.49
N ALA A 124 31.45 -17.37 19.31
CA ALA A 124 32.86 -17.57 19.56
C ALA A 124 33.09 -17.58 21.08
N ARG A 125 32.41 -18.49 21.78
CA ARG A 125 32.84 -18.98 23.09
C ARG A 125 33.64 -20.24 22.85
N ARG A 126 34.97 -20.10 22.74
CA ARG A 126 36.03 -21.05 23.14
C ARG A 126 37.30 -20.83 22.30
N ALA A 127 38.30 -20.21 22.91
CA ALA A 127 39.66 -20.73 23.01
C ALA A 127 40.35 -20.01 24.17
#